data_AF-Q8KM04-F1
#
_entry.id   AF-Q8KM04-F1
#
_cell.length_a   1.000
_cell.length_b   1.000
_cell.length_c   1.000
_cell.angle_alpha   90.00
_cell.angle_beta   90.00
_cell.angle_gamma   90.00
#
_symmetry.space_group_name_H-M   'P 1'
#
loop_
_entity.id
_entity.type
_entity.pdbx_description
1 polymer ?
#
loop_
_entity_poly.entity_id
_entity_poly.type
_entity_poly.pdbx_seq_one_letter_code
_entity_poly.pdbx_strand_id
1 'polypeptide(L)'
;MKNKFYLIFILLFSFEAFSHCGNKVNLKDGINLIDLNGDGKKDVIFYAKFENNTSHPSNTLTVFIKNKNGKFNIVPLPNDTGFTWFDFKLSASEIKIQDYELRVKNGVYYIIFFRKKNNDDDIFGEYPVEFIKYDIKYNNEVPGISNYYWDYTKSYLTKKKYKNVSDAMTEYNMECSL
;
A
#
# COMPACT_ATOMS: atom_id res chain seq x y z
N MET A 1 6.36 -16.62 65.51
CA MET A 1 6.42 -17.18 64.14
C MET A 1 6.43 -16.01 63.16
N LYS A 2 7.51 -15.84 62.39
CA LYS A 2 7.69 -14.72 61.44
C LYS A 2 7.09 -15.09 60.09
N ASN A 3 5.94 -14.52 59.73
CA ASN A 3 5.38 -14.68 58.39
C ASN A 3 6.14 -13.78 57.41
N LYS A 4 6.91 -14.40 56.51
CA LYS A 4 7.53 -13.74 55.37
C LYS A 4 6.51 -13.66 54.24
N PHE A 5 6.01 -12.46 53.96
CA PHE A 5 5.28 -12.17 52.72
C PHE A 5 6.30 -12.10 51.56
N TYR A 6 6.21 -13.05 50.63
CA TYR A 6 6.91 -12.94 49.35
C TYR A 6 6.04 -12.13 48.39
N LEU A 7 6.48 -10.91 48.06
CA LEU A 7 5.94 -10.14 46.93
C LEU A 7 6.44 -10.80 45.63
N ILE A 8 5.54 -11.41 44.87
CA ILE A 8 5.82 -11.84 43.49
C ILE A 8 5.52 -10.63 42.59
N PHE A 9 6.57 -10.03 42.04
CA PHE A 9 6.48 -8.98 41.03
C PHE A 9 6.21 -9.65 39.68
N ILE A 10 4.96 -9.67 39.23
CA ILE A 10 4.61 -10.12 37.88
C ILE A 10 4.95 -8.96 36.92
N LEU A 11 6.11 -9.05 36.27
CA LEU A 11 6.42 -8.18 35.13
C LEU A 11 5.52 -8.61 33.96
N LEU A 12 4.42 -7.87 33.76
CA LEU A 12 3.65 -7.90 32.53
C LEU A 12 4.50 -7.23 31.44
N PHE A 13 5.38 -8.01 30.80
CA PHE A 13 5.88 -7.64 29.48
C PHE A 13 4.71 -7.77 28.50
N SER A 14 4.01 -6.66 28.27
CA SER A 14 3.18 -6.50 27.08
C SER A 14 4.13 -6.53 25.88
N PHE A 15 4.33 -7.71 25.32
CA PHE A 15 4.81 -7.82 23.95
C PHE A 15 3.72 -7.22 23.08
N GLU A 16 3.81 -5.91 22.82
CA GLU A 16 3.28 -5.40 21.57
C GLU A 16 3.94 -6.25 20.49
N ALA A 17 3.17 -7.16 19.90
CA ALA A 17 3.59 -7.84 18.70
C ALA A 17 3.77 -6.74 17.66
N PHE A 18 4.99 -6.21 17.58
CA PHE A 18 5.37 -5.25 16.57
C PHE A 18 5.10 -5.95 15.24
N SER A 19 3.99 -5.59 14.59
CA SER A 19 3.75 -6.00 13.22
C SER A 19 4.96 -5.52 12.42
N HIS A 20 5.81 -6.47 12.03
CA HIS A 20 7.04 -6.15 11.33
C HIS A 20 6.73 -5.49 9.97
N CYS A 21 5.56 -5.82 9.42
CA CYS A 21 4.95 -5.19 8.26
C CYS A 21 4.05 -4.01 8.69
N GLY A 22 3.99 -2.93 7.92
CA GLY A 22 2.98 -1.89 8.14
C GLY A 22 1.56 -2.46 8.03
N ASN A 23 0.60 -1.86 8.71
CA ASN A 23 -0.80 -2.28 8.69
C ASN A 23 -1.48 -1.76 7.43
N LYS A 24 -2.42 -2.54 6.88
CA LYS A 24 -3.32 -2.07 5.82
C LYS A 24 -4.14 -0.88 6.33
N VAL A 25 -4.24 0.17 5.53
CA VAL A 25 -5.14 1.28 5.80
C VAL A 25 -6.55 0.90 5.31
N ASN A 26 -7.51 0.91 6.22
CA ASN A 26 -8.92 0.67 5.88
C ASN A 26 -9.55 1.94 5.29
N LEU A 27 -9.59 2.02 3.97
CA LEU A 27 -10.21 3.11 3.24
C LEU A 27 -11.71 2.87 3.10
N LYS A 28 -12.49 3.95 3.18
CA LYS A 28 -13.93 3.98 2.89
C LYS A 28 -14.14 4.43 1.45
N ASP A 29 -15.25 4.03 0.86
CA ASP A 29 -15.67 4.57 -0.45
C ASP A 29 -15.81 6.10 -0.39
N GLY A 30 -15.29 6.78 -1.40
CA GLY A 30 -15.22 8.24 -1.48
C GLY A 30 -13.99 8.83 -0.80
N ILE A 31 -14.21 9.94 -0.07
CA ILE A 31 -13.14 10.77 0.50
C ILE A 31 -12.63 10.16 1.81
N ASN A 32 -11.31 10.01 1.91
CA ASN A 32 -10.59 9.65 3.11
C ASN A 32 -9.60 10.77 3.46
N LEU A 33 -9.64 11.26 4.70
CA LEU A 33 -8.82 12.37 5.18
C LEU A 33 -7.68 11.85 6.06
N ILE A 34 -6.47 11.80 5.49
CA ILE A 34 -5.30 11.17 6.12
C ILE A 34 -4.12 12.13 5.96
N ASP A 35 -3.29 12.27 6.99
CA ASP A 35 -2.02 13.02 6.88
C ASP A 35 -0.97 12.04 6.33
N LEU A 36 -0.74 12.08 5.02
CA LEU A 36 0.08 11.09 4.33
C LEU A 36 1.56 11.44 4.36
N ASN A 37 1.88 12.73 4.38
CA ASN A 37 3.25 13.24 4.35
C ASN A 37 3.78 13.63 5.74
N GLY A 38 2.96 13.54 6.79
CA GLY A 38 3.33 13.81 8.18
C GLY A 38 3.48 15.29 8.50
N ASP A 39 2.88 16.19 7.72
CA ASP A 39 3.00 17.64 7.92
C ASP A 39 1.94 18.23 8.87
N GLY A 40 1.09 17.38 9.45
CA GLY A 40 0.02 17.73 10.36
C GLY A 40 -1.28 18.16 9.67
N LYS A 41 -1.32 18.21 8.33
CA LYS A 41 -2.53 18.54 7.55
C LYS A 41 -3.13 17.28 6.97
N LYS A 42 -4.46 17.28 6.84
CA LYS A 42 -5.17 16.18 6.18
C LYS A 42 -5.08 16.35 4.67
N ASP A 43 -4.52 15.33 4.04
CA ASP A 43 -4.57 15.07 2.61
C ASP A 43 -5.86 14.33 2.24
N VAL A 44 -6.13 14.22 0.95
CA VAL A 44 -7.30 13.51 0.43
C VAL A 44 -6.86 12.28 -0.32
N ILE A 45 -7.45 11.15 0.05
CA ILE A 45 -7.47 9.94 -0.77
C ILE A 45 -8.90 9.73 -1.24
N PHE A 46 -9.10 9.69 -2.56
CA PHE A 46 -10.37 9.34 -3.15
C PHE A 46 -10.33 7.86 -3.56
N TYR A 47 -11.11 7.04 -2.87
CA TYR A 47 -11.23 5.61 -3.14
C TYR A 47 -12.56 5.32 -3.82
N ALA A 48 -12.55 4.65 -4.97
CA ALA A 48 -13.75 4.44 -5.77
C ALA A 48 -13.66 3.16 -6.60
N LYS A 49 -14.71 2.86 -7.36
CA LYS A 49 -14.73 1.78 -8.34
C LYS A 49 -14.75 2.34 -9.76
N PHE A 50 -13.97 1.73 -10.64
CA PHE A 50 -14.08 1.95 -12.08
C PHE A 50 -15.17 1.04 -12.65
N GLU A 51 -16.38 1.59 -12.74
CA GLU A 51 -17.53 0.90 -13.30
C GLU A 51 -17.50 0.99 -14.84
N ASN A 52 -17.21 -0.13 -15.47
CA ASN A 52 -17.19 -0.29 -16.93
C ASN A 52 -18.14 -1.40 -17.42
N ASN A 53 -19.23 -1.64 -16.68
CA ASN A 53 -20.22 -2.69 -16.93
C ASN A 53 -19.66 -4.12 -16.91
N THR A 54 -18.69 -4.39 -16.04
CA THR A 54 -18.17 -5.74 -15.78
C THR A 54 -18.68 -6.27 -14.43
N SER A 55 -18.69 -7.60 -14.25
CA SER A 55 -19.12 -8.24 -13.00
C SER A 55 -18.17 -7.98 -11.81
N HIS A 56 -16.93 -7.57 -12.08
CA HIS A 56 -15.91 -7.35 -11.07
C HIS A 56 -15.20 -6.01 -11.31
N PRO A 57 -15.86 -4.87 -11.05
CA PRO A 57 -15.28 -3.55 -11.27
C PRO A 57 -13.98 -3.36 -10.48
N SER A 58 -13.04 -2.62 -11.06
CA SER A 58 -11.73 -2.39 -10.45
C SER A 58 -11.81 -1.36 -9.33
N ASN A 59 -11.10 -1.60 -8.23
CA ASN A 59 -10.93 -0.59 -7.19
C ASN A 59 -9.89 0.43 -7.64
N THR A 60 -10.10 1.68 -7.25
CA THR A 60 -9.28 2.81 -7.63
C THR A 60 -8.90 3.67 -6.44
N LEU A 61 -7.71 4.28 -6.48
CA LEU A 61 -7.21 5.18 -5.44
C LEU A 61 -6.47 6.35 -6.08
N THR A 62 -6.94 7.56 -5.82
CA THR A 62 -6.29 8.81 -6.25
C THR A 62 -5.86 9.61 -5.03
N VAL A 63 -4.64 10.15 -5.04
CA VAL A 63 -4.08 10.89 -3.90
C VAL A 63 -3.92 12.36 -4.23
N PHE A 64 -4.33 13.21 -3.29
CA PHE A 64 -4.15 14.65 -3.34
C PHE A 64 -3.49 15.14 -2.04
N ILE A 65 -2.30 15.70 -2.13
CA ILE A 65 -1.57 16.25 -0.99
C ILE A 65 -1.93 17.72 -0.80
N LYS A 66 -2.25 18.11 0.42
CA LYS A 66 -2.55 19.50 0.77
C LYS A 66 -1.26 20.27 0.99
N ASN A 67 -0.95 21.19 0.09
CA ASN A 67 0.30 21.94 0.15
C ASN A 67 0.29 23.05 1.20
N LYS A 68 1.44 23.72 1.35
CA LYS A 68 1.66 24.82 2.31
C LYS A 68 0.67 25.98 2.15
N ASN A 69 0.17 26.23 0.94
CA ASN A 69 -0.79 27.28 0.64
C ASN A 69 -2.26 26.82 0.81
N GLY A 70 -2.48 25.60 1.31
CA GLY A 70 -3.81 25.03 1.52
C GLY A 70 -4.50 24.51 0.26
N LYS A 71 -3.82 24.52 -0.90
CA LYS A 71 -4.31 23.95 -2.17
C LYS A 71 -3.94 22.47 -2.26
N PHE A 72 -4.63 21.73 -3.12
CA PHE A 72 -4.36 20.31 -3.35
C PHE A 72 -3.48 20.09 -4.59
N ASN A 73 -2.48 19.23 -4.43
CA ASN A 73 -1.65 18.70 -5.52
C ASN A 73 -2.00 17.24 -5.74
N ILE A 74 -2.49 16.89 -6.93
CA ILE A 74 -2.69 15.49 -7.32
C ILE A 74 -1.33 14.79 -7.47
N VAL A 75 -1.21 13.56 -7.00
CA VAL A 75 0.04 12.78 -7.07
C VAL A 75 0.00 11.86 -8.29
N PRO A 76 0.91 12.00 -9.26
CA PRO A 76 0.96 11.12 -10.44
C PRO A 76 1.42 9.72 -10.06
N LEU A 77 1.00 8.72 -10.84
CA LEU A 77 1.51 7.36 -10.73
C LEU A 77 3.02 7.32 -11.10
N PRO A 78 3.82 6.44 -10.45
CA PRO A 78 5.22 6.30 -10.80
C PRO A 78 5.40 5.77 -12.23
N ASN A 79 6.24 6.44 -13.03
CA ASN A 79 6.56 6.09 -14.42
C ASN A 79 5.35 6.01 -15.37
N ASP A 80 4.27 6.74 -15.08
CA ASP A 80 3.05 6.78 -15.89
C ASP A 80 2.53 8.23 -16.00
N THR A 81 1.64 8.45 -16.95
CA THR A 81 0.92 9.72 -17.17
C THR A 81 -0.40 9.79 -16.38
N GLY A 82 -0.82 8.68 -15.76
CA GLY A 82 -2.02 8.60 -14.93
C GLY A 82 -1.85 9.10 -13.49
N PHE A 83 -2.97 9.18 -12.77
CA PHE A 83 -3.03 9.67 -11.38
C PHE A 83 -3.76 8.73 -10.41
N THR A 84 -4.26 7.60 -10.91
CA THR A 84 -5.19 6.75 -10.18
C THR A 84 -4.66 5.32 -10.17
N TRP A 85 -4.30 4.83 -8.99
CA TRP A 85 -3.97 3.42 -8.81
C TRP A 85 -5.20 2.58 -9.11
N PHE A 86 -5.03 1.46 -9.79
CA PHE A 86 -6.12 0.55 -10.12
C PHE A 86 -5.67 -0.90 -9.93
N ASP A 87 -6.55 -1.72 -9.35
CA ASP A 87 -6.40 -3.16 -9.45
C ASP A 87 -6.80 -3.62 -10.85
N PHE A 88 -6.14 -4.63 -11.39
CA PHE A 88 -6.45 -5.14 -12.73
C PHE A 88 -6.77 -6.62 -12.68
N LYS A 89 -7.92 -6.96 -13.27
CA LYS A 89 -8.49 -8.31 -13.30
C LYS A 89 -8.54 -8.81 -14.73
N LEU A 90 -8.33 -10.12 -14.90
CA LEU A 90 -8.43 -10.76 -16.21
C LEU A 90 -9.89 -10.96 -16.60
N SER A 91 -10.27 -10.45 -17.77
CA SER A 91 -11.47 -10.80 -18.56
C SER A 91 -12.73 -11.11 -17.74
N ALA A 92 -13.18 -10.14 -16.93
CA ALA A 92 -14.37 -10.26 -16.08
C ALA A 92 -14.35 -11.48 -15.13
N SER A 93 -13.16 -11.95 -14.73
CA SER A 93 -12.96 -12.90 -13.64
C SER A 93 -12.51 -12.18 -12.35
N GLU A 94 -12.52 -12.89 -11.24
CA GLU A 94 -11.98 -12.40 -9.95
C GLU A 94 -10.45 -12.46 -9.88
N ILE A 95 -9.77 -13.03 -10.89
CA ILE A 95 -8.33 -13.19 -10.89
C ILE A 95 -7.66 -11.83 -11.11
N LYS A 96 -7.04 -11.29 -10.06
CA LYS A 96 -6.19 -10.10 -10.15
C LYS A 96 -4.79 -10.46 -10.63
N ILE A 97 -4.26 -9.65 -11.54
CA ILE A 97 -2.87 -9.75 -12.03
C ILE A 97 -2.01 -8.57 -11.58
N GLN A 98 -2.65 -7.50 -11.08
CA GLN A 98 -2.03 -6.46 -10.31
C GLN A 98 -3.02 -5.93 -9.27
N ASP A 99 -2.49 -5.40 -8.19
CA ASP A 99 -3.27 -4.75 -7.13
C ASP A 99 -2.34 -3.78 -6.36
N TYR A 100 -2.92 -2.99 -5.46
CA TYR A 100 -2.20 -2.04 -4.64
C TYR A 100 -2.75 -2.01 -3.21
N GLU A 101 -1.92 -1.65 -2.25
CA GLU A 101 -2.34 -1.48 -0.87
C GLU A 101 -1.64 -0.28 -0.23
N LEU A 102 -2.43 0.68 0.29
CA LEU A 102 -1.93 1.71 1.18
C LEU A 102 -1.69 1.10 2.56
N ARG A 103 -0.48 1.27 3.09
CA ARG A 103 -0.10 0.77 4.41
C ARG A 103 0.51 1.87 5.26
N VAL A 104 0.48 1.65 6.57
CA VAL A 104 1.04 2.57 7.57
C VAL A 104 1.92 1.80 8.55
N LYS A 105 3.14 2.31 8.80
CA LYS A 105 4.05 1.79 9.81
C LYS A 105 4.63 2.96 10.59
N ASN A 106 4.43 2.96 11.92
CA ASN A 106 4.92 4.02 12.81
C ASN A 106 4.49 5.43 12.35
N GLY A 107 3.26 5.57 11.84
CA GLY A 107 2.73 6.84 11.31
C GLY A 107 3.21 7.22 9.91
N VAL A 108 4.11 6.45 9.30
CA VAL A 108 4.59 6.67 7.93
C VAL A 108 3.76 5.85 6.95
N TYR A 109 3.15 6.53 5.98
CA TYR A 109 2.32 5.92 4.95
C TYR A 109 3.15 5.59 3.71
N TYR A 110 2.83 4.47 3.07
CA TYR A 110 3.47 4.03 1.84
C TYR A 110 2.50 3.16 1.03
N ILE A 111 2.69 3.12 -0.28
CA ILE A 111 1.97 2.20 -1.16
C ILE A 111 2.83 0.98 -1.42
N ILE A 112 2.20 -0.19 -1.35
CA ILE A 112 2.72 -1.39 -1.99
C ILE A 112 1.92 -1.62 -3.26
N PHE A 113 2.61 -1.60 -4.39
CA PHE A 113 2.06 -2.07 -5.65
C PHE A 113 2.58 -3.47 -5.91
N PHE A 114 1.73 -4.37 -6.40
CA PHE A 114 2.15 -5.73 -6.65
C PHE A 114 1.48 -6.33 -7.87
N ARG A 115 2.28 -7.03 -8.68
CA ARG A 115 1.88 -7.55 -9.98
C ARG A 115 2.51 -8.89 -10.27
N LYS A 116 1.86 -9.69 -11.12
CA LYS A 116 2.50 -10.89 -11.69
C LYS A 116 3.75 -10.49 -12.45
N LYS A 117 4.85 -11.19 -12.18
CA LYS A 117 6.08 -11.11 -12.96
C LYS A 117 6.04 -12.20 -14.02
N ASN A 118 5.38 -11.88 -15.13
CA ASN A 118 5.31 -12.73 -16.31
C ASN A 118 6.10 -12.08 -17.45
N ASN A 119 6.94 -12.88 -18.13
CA ASN A 119 7.63 -12.47 -19.36
C ASN A 119 7.01 -13.15 -20.60
N ASP A 120 6.02 -14.02 -20.41
CA ASP A 120 5.31 -14.76 -21.43
C ASP A 120 3.93 -14.12 -21.71
N ASP A 121 3.33 -14.47 -22.85
CA ASP A 121 2.01 -13.96 -23.25
C ASP A 121 0.85 -14.60 -22.45
N ASP A 122 1.08 -15.74 -21.77
CA ASP A 122 0.04 -16.41 -20.97
C ASP A 122 -0.09 -15.81 -19.58
N ILE A 123 -0.99 -14.87 -19.41
CA ILE A 123 -1.22 -14.21 -18.11
C ILE A 123 -2.15 -14.99 -17.16
N PHE A 124 -2.76 -16.09 -17.63
CA PHE A 124 -3.70 -16.91 -16.85
C PHE A 124 -3.00 -17.90 -15.92
N GLY A 125 -1.74 -18.23 -16.21
CA GLY A 125 -0.91 -19.13 -15.42
C GLY A 125 -0.54 -18.61 -14.03
N GLU A 126 0.18 -19.45 -13.29
CA GLU A 126 0.77 -19.11 -11.98
C GLU A 126 2.18 -18.55 -12.16
N TYR A 127 2.40 -17.35 -11.63
CA TYR A 127 3.68 -16.64 -11.75
C TYR A 127 4.12 -16.08 -10.41
N PRO A 128 5.43 -15.86 -10.21
CA PRO A 128 5.90 -15.07 -9.07
C PRO A 128 5.25 -13.68 -9.08
N VAL A 129 5.07 -13.10 -7.90
CA VAL A 129 4.51 -11.76 -7.71
C VAL A 129 5.63 -10.82 -7.28
N GLU A 130 5.79 -9.74 -8.02
CA GLU A 130 6.71 -8.65 -7.69
C GLU A 130 5.94 -7.64 -6.85
N PHE A 131 6.37 -7.47 -5.59
CA PHE A 131 5.94 -6.39 -4.70
C PHE A 131 6.92 -5.22 -4.82
N ILE A 132 6.39 -4.02 -4.92
CA ILE A 132 7.15 -2.77 -5.05
C ILE A 132 6.62 -1.78 -4.02
N LYS A 133 7.53 -1.24 -3.20
CA LYS A 133 7.21 -0.23 -2.21
C LYS A 133 7.51 1.17 -2.74
N TYR A 134 6.54 2.05 -2.56
CA TYR A 134 6.61 3.48 -2.88
C TYR A 134 6.31 4.35 -1.67
N ASP A 135 7.20 5.31 -1.41
CA ASP A 135 7.04 6.33 -0.38
C ASP A 135 6.66 7.67 -1.04
N ILE A 136 5.85 8.51 -0.38
CA ILE A 136 5.60 9.87 -0.88
C ILE A 136 6.82 10.74 -0.59
N LYS A 137 7.31 11.44 -1.62
CA LYS A 137 8.38 12.43 -1.49
C LYS A 137 7.94 13.79 -2.03
N TYR A 138 8.65 14.82 -1.59
CA TYR A 138 8.49 16.19 -2.08
C TYR A 138 9.69 16.57 -2.96
N ASN A 139 9.43 17.25 -4.07
CA ASN A 139 10.44 17.84 -4.94
C ASN A 139 10.17 19.34 -5.13
N ASN A 140 11.22 20.14 -4.99
CA ASN A 140 11.26 21.55 -5.36
C ASN A 140 12.57 21.94 -6.08
N GLU A 141 13.42 20.96 -6.38
CA GLU A 141 14.77 21.19 -6.91
C GLU A 141 14.80 21.00 -8.42
N VAL A 142 14.06 20.01 -8.93
CA VAL A 142 14.08 19.64 -10.34
C VAL A 142 12.80 20.11 -11.03
N PRO A 143 12.87 21.10 -11.94
CA PRO A 143 11.73 21.50 -12.76
C PRO A 143 11.22 20.34 -13.62
N GLY A 144 9.90 20.28 -13.82
CA GLY A 144 9.26 19.23 -14.64
C GLY A 144 8.96 17.93 -13.89
N ILE A 145 9.49 17.74 -12.68
CA ILE A 145 9.07 16.66 -11.78
C ILE A 145 7.97 17.19 -10.84
N SER A 146 6.89 16.43 -10.67
CA SER A 146 5.80 16.79 -9.76
C SER A 146 6.31 17.13 -8.36
N ASN A 147 5.72 18.14 -7.72
CA ASN A 147 6.09 18.53 -6.36
C ASN A 147 5.90 17.41 -5.35
N TYR A 148 4.90 16.55 -5.54
CA TYR A 148 4.71 15.34 -4.76
C TYR A 148 4.66 14.14 -5.70
N TYR A 149 5.39 13.09 -5.36
CA TYR A 149 5.52 11.90 -6.20
C TYR A 149 5.75 10.65 -5.37
N TRP A 150 5.46 9.49 -5.96
CA TRP A 150 5.76 8.18 -5.42
C TRP A 150 7.19 7.79 -5.76
N ASP A 151 8.05 7.76 -4.76
CA ASP A 151 9.45 7.39 -4.90
C ASP A 151 9.65 5.90 -4.70
N TYR A 152 10.32 5.26 -5.66
CA TYR A 152 10.63 3.84 -5.56
C TYR A 152 11.59 3.61 -4.40
N THR A 153 11.23 2.72 -3.48
CA THR A 153 12.09 2.37 -2.34
C THR A 153 12.77 1.02 -2.54
N LYS A 154 11.96 -0.03 -2.73
CA LYS A 154 12.45 -1.41 -2.79
C LYS A 154 11.45 -2.30 -3.48
N SER A 155 11.94 -3.39 -4.06
CA SER A 155 11.11 -4.47 -4.60
C SER A 155 11.51 -5.84 -4.03
N TYR A 156 10.54 -6.76 -4.07
CA TYR A 156 10.67 -8.12 -3.59
C TYR A 156 9.88 -9.03 -4.53
N LEU A 157 10.46 -10.16 -4.90
CA LEU A 157 9.82 -11.19 -5.72
C LEU A 157 9.49 -12.39 -4.83
N THR A 158 8.26 -12.88 -4.91
CA THR A 158 7.87 -14.07 -4.16
C THR A 158 8.66 -15.30 -4.59
N LYS A 159 8.88 -16.22 -3.64
CA LYS A 159 9.46 -17.54 -3.90
C LYS A 159 8.43 -18.47 -4.53
N LYS A 160 7.17 -18.37 -4.10
CA LYS A 160 6.07 -19.14 -4.66
C LYS A 160 5.47 -18.44 -5.88
N LYS A 161 4.74 -19.22 -6.67
CA LYS A 161 3.93 -18.73 -7.79
C LYS A 161 2.47 -18.65 -7.37
N TYR A 162 1.75 -17.69 -7.94
CA TYR A 162 0.37 -17.42 -7.59
C TYR A 162 -0.48 -17.19 -8.84
N LYS A 163 -1.70 -17.74 -8.82
CA LYS A 163 -2.70 -17.47 -9.86
C LYS A 163 -3.33 -16.09 -9.70
N ASN A 164 -3.61 -15.68 -8.47
CA ASN A 164 -4.14 -14.36 -8.12
C ASN A 164 -3.11 -13.62 -7.25
N VAL A 165 -2.80 -12.37 -7.59
CA VAL A 165 -1.80 -11.60 -6.86
C VAL A 165 -2.20 -11.29 -5.41
N SER A 166 -3.49 -11.27 -5.09
CA SER A 166 -3.96 -11.04 -3.72
C SER A 166 -3.53 -12.17 -2.77
N ASP A 167 -3.41 -13.41 -3.26
CA ASP A 167 -3.02 -14.57 -2.44
C ASP A 167 -1.56 -14.46 -1.96
N ALA A 168 -0.71 -13.81 -2.78
CA ALA A 168 0.70 -13.57 -2.48
C ALA A 168 0.92 -12.65 -1.27
N MET A 169 -0.11 -11.89 -0.85
CA MET A 169 -0.02 -10.99 0.30
C MET A 169 0.25 -11.77 1.61
N THR A 170 -0.13 -13.05 1.68
CA THR A 170 0.17 -13.91 2.83
C THR A 170 1.67 -14.11 3.00
N GLU A 171 2.39 -14.38 1.90
CA GLU A 171 3.85 -14.52 1.91
C GLU A 171 4.52 -13.19 2.22
N TYR A 172 4.04 -12.09 1.62
CA TYR A 172 4.52 -10.76 1.94
C TYR A 172 4.41 -10.44 3.45
N ASN A 173 3.26 -10.72 4.06
CA ASN A 173 3.03 -10.43 5.47
C ASN A 173 3.85 -11.31 6.42
N MET A 174 4.23 -12.52 5.99
CA MET A 174 5.11 -13.40 6.76
C MET A 174 6.57 -12.96 6.70
N GLU A 175 7.05 -12.57 5.52
CA GLU A 175 8.46 -12.26 5.33
C GLU A 175 8.79 -10.78 5.60
N CYS A 176 7.81 -9.87 5.45
CA CYS A 176 7.99 -8.42 5.53
C CYS A 176 9.22 -7.92 4.76
N SER A 177 9.41 -8.46 3.56
CA SER A 177 10.64 -8.33 2.78
C SER A 177 10.93 -6.92 2.24
N LEU A 178 10.10 -5.92 2.57
CA LEU A 178 10.19 -4.52 2.11
C LEU A 178 10.32 -3.49 3.26
#